data_AF-A0A5J5NBQ9-F1
#
_entry.id   AF-A0A5J5NBQ9-F1
#
_cell.length_a   1.000
_cell.length_b   1.000
_cell.length_c   1.000
_cell.angle_alpha   90.00
_cell.angle_beta   90.00
_cell.angle_gamma   90.00
#
_symmetry.space_group_name_H-M   'P 1'
#
loop_
_entity.id
_entity.type
_entity.pdbx_description
1 polymer ?
#
loop_
_entity_poly.entity_id
_entity_poly.type
_entity_poly.pdbx_seq_one_letter_code
_entity_poly.pdbx_strand_id
1 'polypeptide(L)'
;MDATTSGTPTIQYHNIPHQSGTAIAAASVPTFPRQVRHCFGDSSPGEFPLAANPSIVLHVLTACNLDPRDLAKLEATCSFFRRPANFTPDYELSISELAALDICKKRAIFKPMTDEECQNLKRKCGGSWKLALRFLLAGEACCRREKSQAIAGPGHSIAVTSTGVVYSFGSNTSGQLGHGTMEEEWRPQQIRSLQGIRIIQAAAGAGRTMLVSDAGRVYAFGKDSFGEAEFGVQGTKLVATPQLIESLKDIFVVQTAIGNFFTAVLSREGRVYTFSWGKDRKLGHQTEPNDVEPQPLLGALEDVPVVQIAAGYCYLLCLACQPSGMLVSNYRFIGFLKSFFFSRSVYSVGCGLGGKLGHGSRTDEKHPRLIEQYRLLNLQPMVVAAGAWHAAVVARDGRVCTWGWGRYGCLGHGNEECESVPKVVEALSKVKAVHVATGDYTTFVLSEDGDVYSFGCGESASLGHNTAAEGQGNRHANVLSPELVKSLKQVKEKVVQISLTNSIHWNAHTFALTESGKLYAFGAGDKGQLGVELMNNQTERINPERIDIDLE
;
A
#
# COMPACT_ATOMS: atom_id res chain seq x y z
N MET A 1 -4.99 -34.80 64.46
CA MET A 1 -6.43 -34.92 64.73
C MET A 1 -7.07 -35.54 63.49
N ASP A 2 -7.25 -36.84 63.62
CA ASP A 2 -8.10 -37.81 62.91
C ASP A 2 -9.39 -37.22 62.29
N ALA A 3 -10.15 -37.83 61.38
CA ALA A 3 -10.09 -38.95 60.43
C ALA A 3 -11.57 -39.13 59.98
N THR A 4 -11.82 -39.77 58.82
CA THR A 4 -13.11 -40.42 58.43
C THR A 4 -14.30 -39.48 58.10
N THR A 5 -15.27 -39.76 57.21
CA THR A 5 -15.65 -40.96 56.43
C THR A 5 -16.61 -40.59 55.26
N SER A 6 -16.53 -41.41 54.21
CA SER A 6 -17.50 -41.83 53.17
C SER A 6 -18.99 -41.42 53.17
N GLY A 7 -19.56 -41.33 51.95
CA GLY A 7 -20.93 -41.81 51.68
C GLY A 7 -21.66 -41.16 50.48
N THR A 8 -21.82 -41.89 49.37
CA THR A 8 -22.80 -41.64 48.29
C THR A 8 -24.26 -41.74 48.76
N PRO A 9 -25.22 -41.12 48.04
CA PRO A 9 -26.46 -41.83 47.77
C PRO A 9 -26.99 -41.69 46.33
N THR A 10 -27.47 -42.83 45.80
CA THR A 10 -28.41 -43.03 44.70
C THR A 10 -29.85 -42.77 45.16
N ILE A 11 -30.69 -42.09 44.36
CA ILE A 11 -32.17 -42.20 44.43
C ILE A 11 -32.79 -42.17 43.02
N GLN A 12 -33.67 -43.14 42.75
CA GLN A 12 -34.49 -43.31 41.54
C GLN A 12 -35.90 -42.67 41.67
N TYR A 13 -36.36 -42.15 40.52
CA TYR A 13 -37.70 -41.97 39.93
C TYR A 13 -39.02 -42.06 40.73
N HIS A 14 -39.92 -41.12 40.40
CA HIS A 14 -41.38 -41.32 40.39
C HIS A 14 -42.03 -40.89 39.05
N ASN A 15 -42.97 -41.74 38.63
CA ASN A 15 -43.83 -41.78 37.42
C ASN A 15 -44.81 -40.61 37.26
N ILE A 16 -45.21 -40.27 36.01
CA ILE A 16 -46.62 -40.10 35.52
C ILE A 16 -46.64 -40.26 33.96
N PRO A 17 -47.78 -40.52 33.25
CA PRO A 17 -48.15 -41.82 32.68
C PRO A 17 -48.29 -41.87 31.14
N HIS A 18 -48.37 -43.09 30.60
CA HIS A 18 -48.69 -43.40 29.20
C HIS A 18 -50.16 -43.08 28.84
N GLN A 19 -50.39 -42.47 27.67
CA GLN A 19 -51.65 -42.58 26.92
C GLN A 19 -51.38 -43.03 25.48
N SER A 20 -52.23 -43.93 25.03
CA SER A 20 -52.23 -44.71 23.79
C SER A 20 -52.69 -43.90 22.57
N GLY A 21 -52.20 -44.32 21.39
CA GLY A 21 -52.27 -43.57 20.15
C GLY A 21 -53.63 -43.52 19.43
N THR A 22 -53.67 -42.65 18.43
CA THR A 22 -54.54 -42.73 17.26
C THR A 22 -53.76 -42.20 16.06
N ALA A 23 -53.76 -42.98 14.98
CA ALA A 23 -53.04 -42.71 13.74
C ALA A 23 -53.77 -41.65 12.89
N ILE A 24 -53.04 -40.66 12.38
CA ILE A 24 -53.43 -39.89 11.20
C ILE A 24 -52.21 -39.78 10.28
N ALA A 25 -52.40 -40.27 9.05
CA ALA A 25 -51.40 -40.38 8.00
C ALA A 25 -50.84 -39.00 7.59
N ALA A 26 -49.51 -38.86 7.61
CA ALA A 26 -48.82 -37.72 7.01
C ALA A 26 -48.50 -38.05 5.54
N ALA A 27 -49.03 -37.22 4.64
CA ALA A 27 -48.83 -37.30 3.20
C ALA A 27 -47.34 -37.14 2.81
N SER A 28 -46.93 -37.91 1.80
CA SER A 28 -45.61 -37.87 1.19
C SER A 28 -45.38 -36.55 0.43
N VAL A 29 -44.41 -35.76 0.85
CA VAL A 29 -43.88 -34.61 0.09
C VAL A 29 -42.78 -35.11 -0.86
N PRO A 30 -42.75 -34.71 -2.15
CA PRO A 30 -41.79 -35.25 -3.12
C PRO A 30 -40.35 -34.82 -2.82
N THR A 31 -39.41 -35.76 -2.93
CA THR A 31 -37.98 -35.51 -2.97
C THR A 31 -37.61 -34.79 -4.27
N PHE A 32 -37.24 -33.50 -4.18
CA PHE A 32 -36.57 -32.82 -5.29
C PHE A 32 -35.15 -33.40 -5.45
N PRO A 33 -34.75 -33.85 -6.64
CA PRO A 33 -33.38 -34.29 -6.87
C PRO A 33 -32.45 -33.07 -6.81
N ARG A 34 -31.48 -33.14 -5.90
CA ARG A 34 -30.42 -32.13 -5.76
C ARG A 34 -29.61 -32.12 -7.06
N GLN A 35 -29.70 -31.04 -7.84
CA GLN A 35 -28.83 -30.84 -9.00
C GLN A 35 -27.37 -30.86 -8.55
N VAL A 36 -26.65 -31.91 -8.93
CA VAL A 36 -25.19 -31.96 -8.86
C VAL A 36 -24.66 -31.05 -9.95
N ARG A 37 -24.15 -29.87 -9.55
CA ARG A 37 -23.36 -29.04 -10.47
C ARG A 37 -22.03 -29.75 -10.73
N HIS A 38 -21.91 -30.35 -11.90
CA HIS A 38 -20.62 -30.79 -12.43
C HIS A 38 -19.86 -29.57 -12.95
N CYS A 39 -18.81 -29.16 -12.24
CA CYS A 39 -17.81 -28.25 -12.79
C CYS A 39 -16.69 -29.11 -13.38
N PHE A 40 -16.76 -29.39 -14.69
CA PHE A 40 -15.60 -29.86 -15.44
C PHE A 40 -14.80 -28.64 -15.94
N GLY A 41 -13.49 -28.69 -15.71
CA GLY A 41 -12.49 -27.85 -16.35
C GLY A 41 -11.18 -28.64 -16.36
N ASP A 42 -10.85 -29.21 -17.52
CA ASP A 42 -9.55 -29.80 -17.86
C ASP A 42 -8.46 -28.70 -17.85
N SER A 43 -7.17 -28.92 -17.57
CA SER A 43 -6.34 -30.12 -17.69
C SER A 43 -5.10 -30.04 -16.78
N SER A 44 -5.19 -30.59 -15.57
CA SER A 44 -4.15 -31.37 -14.89
C SER A 44 -4.81 -32.09 -13.70
N PRO A 45 -4.62 -33.41 -13.51
CA PRO A 45 -5.29 -34.14 -12.44
C PRO A 45 -4.58 -33.86 -11.11
N GLY A 46 -4.97 -32.79 -10.43
CA GLY A 46 -4.46 -32.51 -9.09
C GLY A 46 -4.67 -31.13 -8.51
N GLU A 47 -5.23 -30.17 -9.25
CA GLU A 47 -5.54 -28.85 -8.73
C GLU A 47 -7.04 -28.57 -8.83
N PHE A 48 -7.70 -28.51 -7.67
CA PHE A 48 -9.03 -27.92 -7.49
C PHE A 48 -8.90 -26.72 -6.52
N PRO A 49 -9.79 -25.72 -6.60
CA PRO A 49 -9.45 -24.30 -6.62
C PRO A 49 -9.50 -23.65 -5.23
N LEU A 50 -8.75 -24.19 -4.25
CA LEU A 50 -8.54 -23.50 -2.96
C LEU A 50 -7.21 -22.74 -2.91
N ALA A 51 -6.25 -23.08 -3.78
CA ALA A 51 -5.11 -22.20 -4.07
C ALA A 51 -5.57 -20.87 -4.71
N ALA A 52 -6.74 -20.86 -5.35
CA ALA A 52 -7.30 -19.69 -6.01
C ALA A 52 -7.89 -18.64 -5.03
N ASN A 53 -8.19 -18.99 -3.78
CA ASN A 53 -8.77 -18.03 -2.83
C ASN A 53 -8.32 -18.25 -1.37
N PRO A 54 -7.07 -17.88 -1.03
CA PRO A 54 -6.50 -18.03 0.32
C PRO A 54 -7.31 -17.31 1.41
N SER A 55 -8.14 -16.32 1.04
CA SER A 55 -9.00 -15.59 1.97
C SER A 55 -10.08 -16.47 2.62
N ILE A 56 -10.62 -17.47 1.91
CA ILE A 56 -11.66 -18.37 2.45
C ILE A 56 -11.04 -19.36 3.43
N VAL A 57 -9.91 -19.95 3.05
CA VAL A 57 -9.17 -20.88 3.92
C VAL A 57 -8.70 -20.16 5.17
N LEU A 58 -8.13 -18.96 5.04
CA LEU A 58 -7.72 -18.15 6.19
C LEU A 58 -8.93 -17.74 7.04
N HIS A 59 -10.08 -17.40 6.44
CA HIS A 59 -11.29 -17.09 7.20
C HIS A 59 -11.79 -18.29 8.00
N VAL A 60 -11.88 -19.47 7.39
CA VAL A 60 -12.29 -20.71 8.10
C VAL A 60 -11.28 -21.05 9.22
N LEU A 61 -9.98 -20.94 8.96
CA LEU A 61 -8.94 -21.26 9.94
C LEU A 61 -8.72 -20.18 11.02
N THR A 62 -9.23 -18.95 10.84
CA THR A 62 -9.02 -17.83 11.78
C THR A 62 -10.28 -17.29 12.44
N ALA A 63 -11.46 -17.47 11.83
CA ALA A 63 -12.74 -16.96 12.33
C ALA A 63 -13.65 -18.07 12.87
N CYS A 64 -13.54 -19.29 12.36
CA CYS A 64 -14.27 -20.43 12.91
C CYS A 64 -13.40 -21.07 14.01
N ASN A 65 -13.82 -20.94 15.27
CA ASN A 65 -13.26 -21.71 16.38
C ASN A 65 -13.63 -23.19 16.19
N LEU A 66 -12.96 -23.87 15.25
CA LEU A 66 -13.21 -25.27 14.95
C LEU A 66 -12.69 -26.13 16.11
N ASP A 67 -13.59 -26.91 16.71
CA ASP A 67 -13.22 -27.93 17.69
C ASP A 67 -12.30 -28.96 17.01
N PRO A 68 -11.33 -29.58 17.72
CA PRO A 68 -10.49 -30.64 17.19
C PRO A 68 -11.29 -31.77 16.49
N ARG A 69 -12.51 -32.06 16.95
CA ARG A 69 -13.40 -33.04 16.31
C ARG A 69 -13.98 -32.55 14.99
N ASP A 70 -14.23 -31.27 14.85
CA ASP A 70 -14.74 -30.66 13.62
C ASP A 70 -13.64 -30.52 12.58
N LEU A 71 -12.39 -30.28 13.03
CA LEU A 71 -11.21 -30.32 12.17
C LEU A 71 -10.96 -31.75 11.64
N ALA A 72 -11.06 -32.76 12.50
CA ALA A 72 -10.94 -34.17 12.10
C ALA A 72 -12.08 -34.62 11.16
N LYS A 73 -13.30 -34.11 11.35
CA LYS A 73 -14.42 -34.34 10.42
C LYS A 73 -14.19 -33.64 9.08
N LEU A 74 -13.66 -32.42 9.09
CA LEU A 74 -13.30 -31.68 7.87
C LEU A 74 -12.20 -32.41 7.09
N GLU A 75 -11.23 -32.97 7.79
CA GLU A 75 -10.17 -33.83 7.24
C GLU A 75 -10.74 -35.12 6.61
N ALA A 76 -11.70 -35.76 7.28
CA ALA A 76 -12.32 -37.00 6.80
C ALA A 76 -13.27 -36.80 5.59
N THR A 77 -13.92 -35.63 5.48
CA THR A 77 -14.92 -35.34 4.45
C THR A 77 -14.37 -34.58 3.24
N CYS A 78 -13.32 -33.78 3.37
CA CYS A 78 -12.70 -33.07 2.26
C CYS A 78 -11.60 -33.89 1.58
N SER A 79 -11.74 -34.17 0.29
CA SER A 79 -10.70 -34.81 -0.54
C SER A 79 -9.38 -34.02 -0.57
N PHE A 80 -9.41 -32.73 -0.21
CA PHE A 80 -8.24 -31.85 -0.01
C PHE A 80 -7.25 -32.40 1.03
N PHE A 81 -7.73 -32.98 2.13
CA PHE A 81 -6.87 -33.56 3.18
C PHE A 81 -6.54 -35.04 2.94
N ARG A 82 -7.08 -35.66 1.89
CA ARG A 82 -6.81 -37.08 1.56
C ARG A 82 -5.48 -37.32 0.85
N ARG A 83 -4.80 -36.26 0.39
CA ARG A 83 -3.38 -36.39 0.05
C ARG A 83 -2.61 -36.31 1.37
N PRO A 84 -1.81 -37.33 1.73
CA PRO A 84 -0.98 -37.24 2.92
C PRO A 84 -0.05 -36.05 2.71
N ALA A 85 -0.31 -34.98 3.44
CA ALA A 85 0.68 -33.93 3.53
C ALA A 85 1.83 -34.58 4.31
N ASN A 86 2.97 -34.79 3.65
CA ASN A 86 4.19 -35.34 4.26
C ASN A 86 4.79 -34.31 5.24
N PHE A 87 3.98 -33.80 6.16
CA PHE A 87 4.43 -33.07 7.32
C PHE A 87 4.91 -34.11 8.32
N THR A 88 6.19 -34.08 8.67
CA THR A 88 6.62 -34.66 9.93
C THR A 88 5.80 -34.01 11.05
N PRO A 89 5.20 -34.75 11.99
CA PRO A 89 4.44 -34.17 13.08
C PRO A 89 5.32 -33.18 13.84
N ASP A 90 5.01 -31.89 13.73
CA ASP A 90 5.57 -30.87 14.60
C ASP A 90 4.62 -30.74 15.79
N TYR A 91 5.00 -31.34 16.92
CA TYR A 91 4.18 -31.39 18.12
C TYR A 91 4.09 -30.02 18.82
N GLU A 92 4.84 -29.01 18.37
CA GLU A 92 4.86 -27.67 18.97
C GLU A 92 3.90 -26.68 18.27
N LEU A 93 3.54 -26.91 17.00
CA LEU A 93 2.71 -25.99 16.21
C LEU A 93 1.35 -26.59 15.83
N SER A 94 0.28 -25.80 16.01
CA SER A 94 -1.05 -26.17 15.49
C SER A 94 -1.06 -26.29 13.96
N ILE A 95 -1.95 -27.12 13.41
CA ILE A 95 -2.14 -27.26 11.94
C ILE A 95 -2.36 -25.89 11.26
N SER A 96 -3.08 -24.97 11.92
CA SER A 96 -3.33 -23.62 11.38
C SER A 96 -2.06 -22.75 11.29
N GLU A 97 -1.11 -22.94 12.21
CA GLU A 97 0.19 -22.24 12.21
C GLU A 97 1.14 -22.84 11.17
N LEU A 98 1.14 -24.17 11.04
CA LEU A 98 1.90 -24.87 10.00
C LEU A 98 1.44 -24.47 8.59
N ALA A 99 0.11 -24.42 8.35
CA ALA A 99 -0.44 -23.97 7.09
C ALA A 99 -0.07 -22.51 6.78
N ALA A 100 -0.12 -21.62 7.78
CA ALA A 100 0.29 -20.23 7.59
C ALA A 100 1.78 -20.11 7.27
N LEU A 101 2.65 -20.87 7.94
CA LEU A 101 4.08 -20.93 7.65
C LEU A 101 4.36 -21.46 6.25
N ASP A 102 3.67 -22.51 5.80
CA ASP A 102 3.80 -23.04 4.44
C ASP A 102 3.44 -21.98 3.37
N ILE A 103 2.37 -21.22 3.60
CA ILE A 103 1.99 -20.10 2.72
C ILE A 103 3.02 -18.97 2.77
N CYS A 104 3.59 -18.66 3.95
CA CYS A 104 4.70 -17.70 4.05
C CYS A 104 5.90 -18.15 3.21
N LYS A 105 6.33 -19.41 3.32
CA LYS A 105 7.47 -19.99 2.60
C LYS A 105 7.35 -19.91 1.07
N LYS A 106 6.14 -19.84 0.53
CA LYS A 106 5.88 -19.69 -0.91
C LYS A 106 6.06 -18.27 -1.43
N ARG A 107 6.13 -17.26 -0.56
CA ARG A 107 6.21 -15.84 -0.96
C ARG A 107 7.64 -15.43 -1.26
N ALA A 108 7.81 -14.61 -2.31
CA ALA A 108 9.11 -14.16 -2.80
C ALA A 108 9.95 -13.48 -1.71
N ILE A 109 9.34 -12.62 -0.87
CA ILE A 109 10.06 -11.89 0.19
C ILE A 109 10.47 -12.75 1.39
N PHE A 110 9.78 -13.87 1.61
CA PHE A 110 10.02 -14.77 2.75
C PHE A 110 10.96 -15.91 2.37
N LYS A 111 10.90 -16.39 1.12
CA LYS A 111 11.73 -17.49 0.62
C LYS A 111 13.25 -17.33 0.87
N PRO A 112 13.87 -16.14 0.74
CA PRO A 112 15.31 -15.97 1.01
C PRO A 112 15.63 -15.69 2.49
N MET A 113 14.65 -15.71 3.41
CA MET A 113 14.91 -15.46 4.83
C MET A 113 15.64 -16.64 5.48
N THR A 114 16.58 -16.33 6.36
CA THR A 114 17.16 -17.32 7.28
C THR A 114 16.15 -17.69 8.37
N ASP A 115 16.38 -18.80 9.08
CA ASP A 115 15.51 -19.21 10.18
C ASP A 115 15.46 -18.14 11.29
N GLU A 116 16.56 -17.46 11.57
CA GLU A 116 16.62 -16.36 12.54
C GLU A 116 15.74 -15.19 12.12
N GLU A 117 15.82 -14.78 10.86
CA GLU A 117 14.99 -13.72 10.29
C GLU A 117 13.51 -14.08 10.31
N CYS A 118 13.18 -15.33 9.98
CA CYS A 118 11.83 -15.87 10.05
C CYS A 118 11.27 -15.77 11.48
N GLN A 119 12.05 -16.18 12.49
CA GLN A 119 11.63 -16.09 13.90
C GLN A 119 11.52 -14.65 14.39
N ASN A 120 12.40 -13.75 13.93
CA ASN A 120 12.32 -12.33 14.23
C ASN A 120 11.03 -11.72 13.67
N LEU A 121 10.71 -12.00 12.41
CA LEU A 121 9.46 -11.58 11.79
C LEU A 121 8.24 -12.10 12.55
N LYS A 122 8.24 -13.40 12.91
CA LYS A 122 7.19 -14.01 13.73
C LYS A 122 7.02 -13.24 15.05
N ARG A 123 8.11 -12.95 15.75
CA ARG A 123 8.09 -12.23 17.03
C ARG A 123 7.51 -10.82 16.88
N LYS A 124 7.95 -10.06 15.89
CA LYS A 124 7.41 -8.71 15.56
C LYS A 124 5.92 -8.73 15.24
N CYS A 125 5.46 -9.79 14.58
CA CYS A 125 4.04 -9.93 14.26
C CYS A 125 3.20 -10.46 15.45
N GLY A 126 3.76 -10.57 16.66
CA GLY A 126 3.05 -11.04 17.85
C GLY A 126 3.16 -12.56 18.10
N GLY A 127 4.18 -13.22 17.55
CA GLY A 127 4.50 -14.63 17.85
C GLY A 127 3.69 -15.66 17.06
N SER A 128 2.96 -15.28 16.01
CA SER A 128 2.10 -16.18 15.22
C SER A 128 2.40 -16.07 13.72
N TRP A 129 2.53 -17.22 13.06
CA TRP A 129 2.68 -17.30 11.60
C TRP A 129 1.42 -16.83 10.86
N LYS A 130 0.24 -16.93 11.47
CA LYS A 130 -0.99 -16.37 10.92
C LYS A 130 -0.92 -14.84 10.86
N LEU A 131 -0.34 -14.21 11.88
CA LEU A 131 -0.13 -12.77 11.91
C LEU A 131 1.01 -12.34 10.97
N ALA A 132 2.09 -13.10 10.91
CA ALA A 132 3.15 -12.89 9.92
C ALA A 132 2.61 -12.97 8.48
N LEU A 133 1.81 -13.99 8.17
CA LEU A 133 1.17 -14.13 6.86
C LEU A 133 0.27 -12.93 6.54
N ARG A 134 -0.52 -12.45 7.50
CA ARG A 134 -1.36 -11.25 7.32
C ARG A 134 -0.54 -9.99 7.07
N PHE A 135 0.62 -9.85 7.73
CA PHE A 135 1.55 -8.76 7.47
C PHE A 135 2.12 -8.84 6.05
N LEU A 136 2.58 -10.01 5.60
CA LEU A 136 3.11 -10.19 4.24
C LEU A 136 2.06 -9.88 3.18
N LEU A 137 0.83 -10.42 3.35
CA LEU A 137 -0.33 -10.12 2.49
C LEU A 137 -0.67 -8.63 2.48
N ALA A 138 -0.59 -7.96 3.63
CA ALA A 138 -0.86 -6.54 3.72
C ALA A 138 0.20 -5.72 2.96
N GLY A 139 1.48 -6.07 3.05
CA GLY A 139 2.55 -5.43 2.29
C GLY A 139 2.43 -5.64 0.77
N GLU A 140 2.09 -6.84 0.32
CA GLU A 140 1.84 -7.13 -1.10
C GLU A 140 0.62 -6.36 -1.66
N ALA A 141 -0.41 -6.15 -0.85
CA ALA A 141 -1.56 -5.34 -1.26
C ALA A 141 -1.22 -3.85 -1.40
N CYS A 142 -0.23 -3.33 -0.65
CA CYS A 142 0.16 -1.92 -0.69
C CYS A 142 1.22 -1.61 -1.75
N CYS A 143 2.03 -2.60 -2.13
CA CYS A 143 3.13 -2.43 -3.08
C CYS A 143 2.88 -3.31 -4.31
N ARG A 144 2.77 -2.69 -5.50
CA ARG A 144 2.63 -3.39 -6.79
C ARG A 144 3.91 -4.12 -7.24
N ARG A 145 4.61 -4.82 -6.34
CA ARG A 145 6.00 -5.33 -6.52
C ARG A 145 6.19 -6.28 -7.70
N GLU A 146 5.16 -7.03 -8.05
CA GLU A 146 5.18 -7.99 -9.17
C GLU A 146 4.36 -7.53 -10.37
N LYS A 147 3.92 -6.27 -10.37
CA LYS A 147 3.14 -5.68 -11.43
C LYS A 147 3.88 -4.47 -11.99
N SER A 148 3.51 -4.10 -13.20
CA SER A 148 4.03 -2.90 -13.82
C SER A 148 3.65 -1.66 -13.01
N GLN A 149 4.54 -0.68 -13.04
CA GLN A 149 4.42 0.59 -12.31
C GLN A 149 4.89 1.73 -13.23
N ALA A 150 4.23 2.88 -13.10
CA ALA A 150 4.69 4.13 -13.68
C ALA A 150 4.75 5.18 -12.58
N ILE A 151 5.86 5.93 -12.52
CA ILE A 151 6.15 6.94 -11.52
C ILE A 151 6.35 8.27 -12.22
N ALA A 152 5.46 9.22 -11.92
CA ALA A 152 5.57 10.60 -12.35
C ALA A 152 6.45 11.38 -11.37
N GLY A 153 7.70 11.62 -11.75
CA GLY A 153 8.64 12.41 -10.96
C GLY A 153 8.57 13.91 -11.26
N PRO A 154 9.39 14.72 -10.57
CA PRO A 154 9.55 16.13 -10.91
C PRO A 154 10.42 16.25 -12.17
N GLY A 155 9.78 16.54 -13.30
CA GLY A 155 10.42 16.73 -14.61
C GLY A 155 10.86 15.47 -15.34
N HIS A 156 10.73 14.29 -14.75
CA HIS A 156 11.12 13.02 -15.37
C HIS A 156 10.23 11.88 -14.90
N SER A 157 10.32 10.75 -15.59
CA SER A 157 9.39 9.65 -15.49
C SER A 157 10.11 8.33 -15.50
N ILE A 158 9.63 7.39 -14.68
CA ILE A 158 10.16 6.03 -14.60
C ILE A 158 9.01 5.05 -14.82
N ALA A 159 9.21 4.09 -15.72
CA ALA A 159 8.29 2.96 -15.91
C ALA A 159 9.02 1.65 -15.64
N VAL A 160 8.40 0.78 -14.84
CA VAL A 160 8.91 -0.54 -14.47
C VAL A 160 7.94 -1.57 -15.01
N THR A 161 8.43 -2.49 -15.82
CA THR A 161 7.67 -3.60 -16.41
C THR A 161 7.40 -4.71 -15.39
N SER A 162 6.48 -5.65 -15.70
CA SER A 162 6.22 -6.81 -14.84
C SER A 162 7.44 -7.74 -14.68
N THR A 163 8.33 -7.73 -15.66
CA THR A 163 9.58 -8.50 -15.68
C THR A 163 10.72 -7.81 -14.94
N GLY A 164 10.54 -6.54 -14.57
CA GLY A 164 11.49 -5.72 -13.82
C GLY A 164 12.48 -4.93 -14.67
N VAL A 165 12.25 -4.84 -15.99
CA VAL A 165 12.94 -3.89 -16.88
C VAL A 165 12.48 -2.46 -16.58
N VAL A 166 13.41 -1.51 -16.61
CA VAL A 166 13.15 -0.10 -16.31
C VAL A 166 13.37 0.77 -17.55
N TYR A 167 12.40 1.65 -17.79
CA TYR A 167 12.46 2.72 -18.77
C TYR A 167 12.43 4.07 -18.05
N SER A 168 13.18 5.04 -18.57
CA SER A 168 13.20 6.41 -18.08
C SER A 168 13.11 7.39 -19.25
N PHE A 169 12.53 8.56 -18.99
CA PHE A 169 12.35 9.64 -19.96
C PHE A 169 12.04 10.95 -19.22
N GLY A 170 12.26 12.08 -19.90
CA GLY A 170 12.08 13.43 -19.39
C GLY A 170 13.39 14.21 -19.21
N SER A 171 13.39 15.13 -18.26
CA SER A 171 14.54 15.95 -17.88
C SER A 171 15.69 15.08 -17.34
N ASN A 172 16.92 15.38 -17.76
CA ASN A 172 18.13 14.66 -17.34
C ASN A 172 19.29 15.57 -16.89
N THR A 173 19.01 16.82 -16.55
CA THR A 173 20.02 17.82 -16.17
C THR A 173 20.88 17.45 -14.95
N SER A 174 20.46 16.45 -14.16
CA SER A 174 21.17 15.94 -12.99
C SER A 174 21.61 14.47 -13.16
N GLY A 175 21.37 13.84 -14.31
CA GLY A 175 21.61 12.40 -14.53
C GLY A 175 20.49 11.50 -14.02
N GLN A 176 19.31 12.06 -13.71
CA GLN A 176 18.17 11.37 -13.09
C GLN A 176 17.51 10.32 -13.98
N LEU A 177 17.92 10.19 -15.25
CA LEU A 177 17.44 9.12 -16.14
C LEU A 177 18.31 7.86 -16.12
N GLY A 178 19.57 7.94 -15.70
CA GLY A 178 20.42 6.75 -15.50
C GLY A 178 21.08 6.19 -16.77
N HIS A 179 21.10 6.93 -17.88
CA HIS A 179 21.65 6.47 -19.17
C HIS A 179 23.16 6.71 -19.37
N GLY A 180 23.85 7.25 -18.37
CA GLY A 180 25.26 7.65 -18.49
C GLY A 180 25.48 9.00 -19.16
N THR A 181 24.40 9.72 -19.47
CA THR A 181 24.40 11.05 -20.10
C THR A 181 23.63 12.05 -19.23
N MET A 182 23.69 13.33 -19.61
CA MET A 182 22.88 14.42 -19.04
C MET A 182 21.82 14.94 -20.03
N GLU A 183 21.61 14.23 -21.13
CA GLU A 183 20.70 14.61 -22.21
C GLU A 183 19.26 14.20 -21.89
N GLU A 184 18.30 15.08 -22.18
CA GLU A 184 16.86 14.82 -21.99
C GLU A 184 16.38 13.75 -22.99
N GLU A 185 15.46 12.89 -22.56
CA GLU A 185 14.91 11.82 -23.40
C GLU A 185 13.40 12.03 -23.57
N TRP A 186 12.95 12.22 -24.82
CA TRP A 186 11.55 12.55 -25.12
C TRP A 186 10.65 11.32 -25.29
N ARG A 187 11.26 10.15 -25.38
CA ARG A 187 10.59 8.86 -25.53
C ARG A 187 11.14 7.88 -24.49
N PRO A 188 10.34 6.91 -24.01
CA PRO A 188 10.82 5.94 -23.05
C PRO A 188 12.07 5.21 -23.56
N GLN A 189 13.16 5.32 -22.80
CA GLN A 189 14.41 4.63 -23.11
C GLN A 189 14.74 3.63 -22.00
N GLN A 190 15.11 2.41 -22.38
CA GLN A 190 15.48 1.38 -21.42
C GLN A 190 16.84 1.70 -20.76
N ILE A 191 16.91 1.57 -19.43
CA ILE A 191 18.16 1.71 -18.67
C ILE A 191 18.98 0.41 -18.81
N ARG A 192 19.80 0.32 -19.87
CA ARG A 192 20.56 -0.90 -20.21
C ARG A 192 21.56 -1.35 -19.14
N SER A 193 22.08 -0.43 -18.33
CA SER A 193 23.04 -0.75 -17.26
C SER A 193 22.42 -1.58 -16.12
N LEU A 194 21.08 -1.71 -16.07
CA LEU A 194 20.36 -2.56 -15.10
C LEU A 194 20.01 -3.94 -15.66
N GLN A 195 20.52 -4.30 -16.85
CA GLN A 195 20.22 -5.59 -17.46
C GLN A 195 20.61 -6.75 -16.52
N GLY A 196 19.67 -7.68 -16.30
CA GLY A 196 19.83 -8.80 -15.38
C GLY A 196 19.45 -8.50 -13.93
N ILE A 197 19.13 -7.26 -13.59
CA ILE A 197 18.61 -6.88 -12.27
C ILE A 197 17.10 -6.66 -12.39
N ARG A 198 16.31 -7.45 -11.68
CA ARG A 198 14.85 -7.32 -11.66
C ARG A 198 14.43 -6.23 -10.68
N ILE A 199 13.97 -5.09 -11.20
CA ILE A 199 13.47 -3.97 -10.39
C ILE A 199 11.98 -4.19 -10.05
N ILE A 200 11.61 -3.96 -8.80
CA ILE A 200 10.24 -4.17 -8.26
C ILE A 200 9.58 -2.89 -7.76
N GLN A 201 10.34 -1.81 -7.56
CA GLN A 201 9.81 -0.52 -7.13
C GLN A 201 10.72 0.63 -7.54
N ALA A 202 10.12 1.77 -7.87
CA ALA A 202 10.82 3.00 -8.18
C ALA A 202 10.25 4.18 -7.39
N ALA A 203 11.11 5.12 -7.02
CA ALA A 203 10.74 6.42 -6.48
C ALA A 203 11.53 7.51 -7.19
N ALA A 204 10.84 8.61 -7.52
CA ALA A 204 11.42 9.76 -8.20
C ALA A 204 11.26 11.01 -7.32
N GLY A 205 12.33 11.79 -7.21
CA GLY A 205 12.35 13.10 -6.56
C GLY A 205 13.03 14.14 -7.45
N ALA A 206 13.11 15.39 -7.00
CA ALA A 206 13.68 16.46 -7.82
C ALA A 206 15.14 16.12 -8.19
N GLY A 207 15.39 15.87 -9.48
CA GLY A 207 16.71 15.52 -10.01
C GLY A 207 17.28 14.17 -9.54
N ARG A 208 16.47 13.25 -9.00
CA ARG A 208 16.97 11.95 -8.49
C ARG A 208 15.97 10.81 -8.65
N THR A 209 16.49 9.62 -8.88
CA THR A 209 15.75 8.37 -8.93
C THR A 209 16.33 7.33 -7.98
N MET A 210 15.46 6.55 -7.33
CA MET A 210 15.81 5.36 -6.57
C MET A 210 15.02 4.16 -7.07
N LEU A 211 15.69 3.02 -7.17
CA LEU A 211 15.12 1.75 -7.63
C LEU A 211 15.41 0.66 -6.61
N VAL A 212 14.45 -0.23 -6.40
CA VAL A 212 14.57 -1.39 -5.52
C VAL A 212 14.47 -2.66 -6.34
N SER A 213 15.44 -3.55 -6.18
CA SER A 213 15.44 -4.88 -6.82
C SER A 213 14.66 -5.92 -6.02
N ASP A 214 14.28 -7.02 -6.65
CA ASP A 214 13.68 -8.20 -6.01
C ASP A 214 14.58 -8.85 -4.94
N ALA A 215 15.89 -8.64 -5.04
CA ALA A 215 16.90 -9.03 -4.05
C ALA A 215 17.01 -8.05 -2.86
N GLY A 216 16.15 -7.03 -2.78
CA GLY A 216 16.14 -6.04 -1.71
C GLY A 216 17.25 -4.99 -1.78
N ARG A 217 18.03 -4.97 -2.87
CA ARG A 217 19.10 -3.98 -3.10
C ARG A 217 18.55 -2.68 -3.68
N VAL A 218 19.15 -1.56 -3.29
CA VAL A 218 18.73 -0.21 -3.70
C VAL A 218 19.76 0.41 -4.63
N TYR A 219 19.30 0.91 -5.77
CA TYR A 219 20.12 1.65 -6.74
C TYR A 219 19.66 3.10 -6.81
N ALA A 220 20.59 4.05 -6.89
CA ALA A 220 20.29 5.47 -7.05
C ALA A 220 21.14 6.14 -8.13
N PHE A 221 20.57 7.17 -8.72
CA PHE A 221 21.19 8.03 -9.74
C PHE A 221 20.47 9.38 -9.78
N GLY A 222 21.13 10.39 -10.36
CA GLY A 222 20.75 11.80 -10.29
C GLY A 222 21.67 12.60 -9.36
N LYS A 223 21.16 13.75 -8.89
CA LYS A 223 21.84 14.54 -7.86
C LYS A 223 21.75 13.84 -6.51
N ASP A 224 22.84 13.95 -5.77
CA ASP A 224 23.02 13.37 -4.46
C ASP A 224 22.50 14.32 -3.34
N SER A 225 22.55 15.63 -3.58
CA SER A 225 22.05 16.68 -2.68
C SER A 225 20.52 16.88 -2.72
N PHE A 226 19.94 17.21 -1.56
CA PHE A 226 18.55 17.65 -1.44
C PHE A 226 18.43 19.17 -1.54
N GLY A 227 17.29 19.65 -2.03
CA GLY A 227 17.02 21.07 -2.26
C GLY A 227 17.50 21.57 -3.63
N GLU A 228 17.04 22.76 -4.02
CA GLU A 228 17.62 23.52 -5.12
C GLU A 228 18.87 24.23 -4.59
N ALA A 229 20.00 24.03 -5.26
CA ALA A 229 21.25 24.63 -4.87
C ALA A 229 21.22 26.14 -5.14
N GLU A 230 20.65 26.92 -4.22
CA GLU A 230 20.74 28.40 -4.29
C GLU A 230 21.80 29.01 -3.37
N PHE A 231 22.42 28.28 -2.44
CA PHE A 231 23.52 28.84 -1.66
C PHE A 231 24.63 27.82 -1.34
N GLY A 232 25.62 27.75 -2.22
CA GLY A 232 27.03 27.77 -1.83
C GLY A 232 27.59 26.66 -0.93
N VAL A 233 27.17 25.40 -1.06
CA VAL A 233 27.90 24.27 -0.45
C VAL A 233 28.54 23.40 -1.53
N GLN A 234 29.83 23.11 -1.34
CA GLN A 234 30.74 22.43 -2.26
C GLN A 234 30.16 21.15 -2.89
N GLY A 235 30.22 21.07 -4.23
CA GLY A 235 30.27 19.83 -5.01
C GLY A 235 29.05 18.92 -4.93
N THR A 236 27.95 19.26 -5.62
CA THR A 236 26.89 18.27 -5.92
C THR A 236 27.46 17.21 -6.86
N LYS A 237 27.50 15.94 -6.43
CA LYS A 237 27.92 14.82 -7.30
C LYS A 237 26.70 14.41 -8.12
N LEU A 238 26.83 14.52 -9.43
CA LEU A 238 25.84 14.01 -10.36
C LEU A 238 26.20 12.59 -10.76
N VAL A 239 25.25 11.67 -10.58
CA VAL A 239 25.43 10.25 -10.89
C VAL A 239 24.55 9.91 -12.08
N ALA A 240 25.15 9.76 -13.26
CA ALA A 240 24.43 9.53 -14.51
C ALA A 240 24.04 8.06 -14.74
N THR A 241 24.56 7.13 -13.95
CA THR A 241 24.32 5.69 -14.08
C THR A 241 23.88 5.12 -12.73
N PRO A 242 22.95 4.15 -12.69
CA PRO A 242 22.51 3.53 -11.44
C PRO A 242 23.68 2.97 -10.62
N GLN A 243 23.81 3.44 -9.38
CA GLN A 243 24.81 2.97 -8.42
C GLN A 243 24.14 2.27 -7.24
N LEU A 244 24.72 1.14 -6.81
CA LEU A 244 24.28 0.45 -5.60
C LEU A 244 24.57 1.31 -4.37
N ILE A 245 23.57 1.47 -3.50
CA ILE A 245 23.74 2.17 -2.22
C ILE A 245 24.31 1.20 -1.19
N GLU A 246 25.63 1.26 -1.00
CA GLU A 246 26.36 0.38 -0.08
C GLU A 246 25.90 0.48 1.38
N SER A 247 25.45 1.65 1.83
CA SER A 247 24.93 1.84 3.20
C SER A 247 23.62 1.08 3.48
N LEU A 248 22.91 0.66 2.42
CA LEU A 248 21.67 -0.13 2.52
C LEU A 248 21.89 -1.62 2.23
N LYS A 249 23.13 -2.08 1.99
CA LYS A 249 23.40 -3.46 1.54
C LYS A 249 22.95 -4.54 2.52
N ASP A 250 22.95 -4.22 3.81
CA ASP A 250 22.58 -5.14 4.90
C ASP A 250 21.09 -5.02 5.28
N ILE A 251 20.32 -4.22 4.54
CA ILE A 251 18.88 -4.02 4.74
C ILE A 251 18.15 -4.52 3.50
N PHE A 252 17.28 -5.52 3.66
CA PHE A 252 16.42 -5.96 2.56
C PHE A 252 15.27 -4.95 2.37
N VAL A 253 15.44 -4.01 1.44
CA VAL A 253 14.48 -2.93 1.18
C VAL A 253 13.35 -3.41 0.28
N VAL A 254 12.12 -3.00 0.57
CA VAL A 254 10.93 -3.34 -0.21
C VAL A 254 10.14 -2.13 -0.72
N GLN A 255 10.44 -0.93 -0.21
CA GLN A 255 9.86 0.32 -0.69
C GLN A 255 10.80 1.48 -0.38
N THR A 256 10.94 2.41 -1.31
CA THR A 256 11.59 3.71 -1.14
C THR A 256 10.56 4.83 -1.33
N ALA A 257 10.71 5.92 -0.58
CA ALA A 257 9.92 7.14 -0.74
C ALA A 257 10.85 8.36 -0.61
N ILE A 258 10.74 9.30 -1.55
CA ILE A 258 11.60 10.48 -1.61
C ILE A 258 10.75 11.71 -1.28
N GLY A 259 11.06 12.36 -0.16
CA GLY A 259 10.60 13.71 0.14
C GLY A 259 11.57 14.76 -0.37
N ASN A 260 11.27 16.05 -0.15
CA ASN A 260 12.12 17.13 -0.65
C ASN A 260 13.44 17.28 0.12
N PHE A 261 13.47 16.84 1.38
CA PHE A 261 14.63 16.98 2.27
C PHE A 261 15.12 15.67 2.89
N PHE A 262 14.45 14.55 2.60
CA PHE A 262 14.77 13.26 3.19
C PHE A 262 14.36 12.12 2.26
N THR A 263 14.95 10.96 2.49
CA THR A 263 14.53 9.70 1.90
C THR A 263 14.13 8.76 3.03
N ALA A 264 13.07 7.99 2.80
CA ALA A 264 12.63 6.91 3.67
C ALA A 264 12.67 5.59 2.91
N VAL A 265 13.08 4.52 3.60
CA VAL A 265 13.06 3.16 3.08
C VAL A 265 12.37 2.24 4.07
N LEU A 266 11.62 1.28 3.54
CA LEU A 266 10.91 0.26 4.29
C LEU A 266 11.60 -1.09 4.09
N SER A 267 11.97 -1.78 5.16
CA SER A 267 12.51 -3.14 5.10
C SER A 267 11.41 -4.18 4.98
N ARG A 268 11.75 -5.40 4.52
CA ARG A 268 10.79 -6.52 4.43
C ARG A 268 10.20 -6.93 5.79
N GLU A 269 10.89 -6.64 6.89
CA GLU A 269 10.43 -6.89 8.27
C GLU A 269 9.57 -5.74 8.83
N GLY A 270 9.24 -4.74 8.01
CA GLY A 270 8.40 -3.62 8.38
C GLY A 270 9.08 -2.54 9.22
N ARG A 271 10.42 -2.45 9.18
CA ARG A 271 11.16 -1.33 9.80
C ARG A 271 11.31 -0.19 8.81
N VAL A 272 11.14 1.04 9.30
CA VAL A 272 11.34 2.25 8.51
C VAL A 272 12.69 2.84 8.86
N TYR A 273 13.49 3.15 7.85
CA TYR A 273 14.73 3.89 7.99
C TYR A 273 14.58 5.22 7.25
N THR A 274 15.14 6.28 7.79
CA THR A 274 15.21 7.57 7.09
C THR A 274 16.63 8.08 7.10
N PHE A 275 17.00 8.77 6.04
CA PHE A 275 18.27 9.47 5.92
C PHE A 275 18.05 10.79 5.18
N SER A 276 18.88 11.76 5.53
CA SER A 276 18.90 13.08 4.91
C SER A 276 20.31 13.37 4.44
N TRP A 277 20.42 14.11 3.35
CA TRP A 277 21.65 14.81 3.00
C TRP A 277 21.43 16.29 3.23
N GLY A 278 22.06 16.83 4.28
CA GLY A 278 21.94 18.24 4.66
C GLY A 278 21.91 18.44 6.18
N LYS A 279 22.37 19.61 6.63
CA LYS A 279 22.79 19.85 8.02
C LYS A 279 21.66 19.90 9.07
N ASP A 280 20.40 20.15 8.70
CA ASP A 280 19.36 20.55 9.68
C ASP A 280 18.00 19.82 9.61
N ARG A 281 17.82 18.73 8.84
CA ARG A 281 16.45 18.22 8.55
C ARG A 281 16.29 16.69 8.53
N LYS A 282 16.91 16.01 9.49
CA LYS A 282 16.68 14.56 9.67
C LYS A 282 15.38 14.30 10.42
N LEU A 283 14.54 13.49 9.82
CA LEU A 283 13.21 13.21 10.32
C LEU A 283 13.30 12.17 11.45
N GLY A 284 13.22 12.67 12.69
CA GLY A 284 13.13 11.89 13.92
C GLY A 284 14.41 11.32 14.50
N HIS A 285 15.55 11.92 14.16
CA HIS A 285 16.86 11.51 14.65
C HIS A 285 17.55 12.61 15.45
N GLN A 286 18.25 12.23 16.52
CA GLN A 286 19.19 13.08 17.25
C GLN A 286 20.61 12.80 16.75
N THR A 287 20.93 13.25 15.54
CA THR A 287 22.20 12.90 14.89
C THR A 287 22.92 14.13 14.37
N GLU A 288 24.23 14.05 14.35
CA GLU A 288 25.11 15.10 13.82
C GLU A 288 24.72 15.48 12.37
N PRO A 289 24.86 16.76 11.98
CA PRO A 289 24.57 17.26 10.63
C PRO A 289 25.21 16.49 9.46
N ASN A 290 26.30 15.76 9.72
CA ASN A 290 27.09 15.05 8.71
C ASN A 290 26.82 13.53 8.66
N ASP A 291 25.97 12.99 9.55
CA ASP A 291 25.66 11.55 9.58
C ASP A 291 24.65 11.20 8.46
N VAL A 292 25.14 10.80 7.30
CA VAL A 292 24.31 10.56 6.12
C VAL A 292 23.81 9.12 6.02
N GLU A 293 24.02 8.32 7.06
CA GLU A 293 23.68 6.91 7.08
C GLU A 293 22.17 6.68 7.31
N PRO A 294 21.59 5.59 6.76
CA PRO A 294 20.23 5.16 7.04
C PRO A 294 20.01 4.89 8.53
N GLN A 295 19.18 5.70 9.18
CA GLN A 295 18.87 5.54 10.60
C GLN A 295 17.44 4.99 10.79
N PRO A 296 17.24 3.98 11.66
CA PRO A 296 15.92 3.44 11.95
C PRO A 296 15.06 4.51 12.63
N LEU A 297 13.83 4.69 12.15
CA LEU A 297 12.89 5.65 12.71
C LEU A 297 12.33 5.12 14.05
N LEU A 298 12.91 5.60 15.16
CA LEU A 298 12.63 5.13 16.51
C LEU A 298 11.31 5.69 17.09
N GLY A 299 10.93 5.20 18.27
CA GLY A 299 9.74 5.64 19.01
C GLY A 299 8.56 4.70 18.80
N ALA A 300 7.37 5.26 18.52
CA ALA A 300 6.14 4.46 18.49
C ALA A 300 6.08 3.40 17.36
N LEU A 301 7.05 3.39 16.45
CA LEU A 301 7.17 2.43 15.35
C LEU A 301 8.24 1.36 15.56
N GLU A 302 9.00 1.38 16.67
CA GLU A 302 10.15 0.50 16.88
C GLU A 302 9.81 -1.00 16.75
N ASP A 303 8.69 -1.40 17.36
CA ASP A 303 8.17 -2.77 17.34
C ASP A 303 6.87 -2.92 16.53
N VAL A 304 6.52 -1.91 15.74
CA VAL A 304 5.27 -1.92 14.97
C VAL A 304 5.57 -2.15 13.50
N PRO A 305 5.14 -3.28 12.91
CA PRO A 305 5.49 -3.59 11.53
C PRO A 305 4.71 -2.68 10.57
N VAL A 306 5.45 -1.93 9.76
CA VAL A 306 4.94 -1.02 8.73
C VAL A 306 4.82 -1.77 7.39
N VAL A 307 3.73 -1.54 6.67
CA VAL A 307 3.45 -2.17 5.36
C VAL A 307 3.51 -1.20 4.19
N GLN A 308 3.43 0.11 4.44
CA GLN A 308 3.54 1.14 3.42
C GLN A 308 4.10 2.43 4.02
N ILE A 309 4.98 3.10 3.29
CA ILE A 309 5.42 4.46 3.57
C ILE A 309 4.99 5.42 2.45
N ALA A 310 4.72 6.69 2.78
CA ALA A 310 4.47 7.74 1.81
C ALA A 310 5.12 9.05 2.25
N ALA A 311 6.04 9.58 1.44
CA ALA A 311 6.75 10.82 1.73
C ALA A 311 6.04 11.99 1.04
N GLY A 312 5.67 13.00 1.81
CA GLY A 312 5.29 14.31 1.30
C GLY A 312 6.51 15.23 1.20
N TYR A 313 6.29 16.53 1.06
CA TYR A 313 7.39 17.50 0.88
C TYR A 313 8.40 17.46 2.04
N CYS A 314 7.91 17.42 3.28
CA CYS A 314 8.74 17.47 4.49
C CYS A 314 8.14 16.68 5.67
N TYR A 315 7.34 15.67 5.38
CA TYR A 315 6.72 14.79 6.37
C TYR A 315 6.54 13.39 5.79
N LEU A 316 6.39 12.39 6.67
CA LEU A 316 6.25 10.98 6.31
C LEU A 316 5.00 10.40 6.94
N LEU A 317 4.26 9.61 6.17
CA LEU A 317 3.19 8.74 6.66
C LEU A 317 3.65 7.29 6.64
N CYS A 318 3.32 6.55 7.70
CA CYS A 318 3.60 5.13 7.84
C CYS A 318 2.29 4.38 8.12
N LEU A 319 1.90 3.49 7.21
CA LEU A 319 0.78 2.57 7.42
C LEU A 319 1.30 1.34 8.18
N ALA A 320 0.96 1.30 9.46
CA ALA A 320 1.31 0.24 10.39
C ALA A 320 0.23 -0.83 10.46
N CYS A 321 0.65 -2.01 10.90
CA CYS A 321 -0.12 -3.22 10.92
C CYS A 321 0.03 -3.86 12.29
N GLN A 322 -0.97 -3.71 13.17
CA GLN A 322 -0.88 -4.11 14.58
C GLN A 322 -1.79 -5.30 14.89
N PRO A 323 -1.29 -6.33 15.58
CA PRO A 323 -2.14 -7.34 16.21
C PRO A 323 -3.08 -6.67 17.22
N SER A 324 -4.39 -6.84 17.08
CA SER A 324 -5.37 -6.35 18.06
C SER A 324 -5.17 -7.08 19.39
N GLY A 325 -4.56 -6.41 20.37
CA GLY A 325 -4.21 -6.98 21.67
C GLY A 325 -3.01 -6.31 22.35
N MET A 326 -2.13 -5.68 21.58
CA MET A 326 -0.95 -4.92 22.05
C MET A 326 -1.28 -3.47 22.47
N LEU A 327 -2.49 -3.20 22.99
CA LEU A 327 -2.76 -1.91 23.64
C LEU A 327 -2.02 -1.91 24.98
N VAL A 328 -0.86 -1.25 25.00
CA VAL A 328 -0.21 -0.77 26.22
C VAL A 328 -1.13 0.30 26.81
N SER A 329 -1.96 -0.05 27.80
CA SER A 329 -2.56 0.90 28.73
C SER A 329 -3.05 0.20 30.00
N ASN A 330 -2.74 0.80 31.14
CA ASN A 330 -2.96 0.37 32.52
C ASN A 330 -4.44 0.23 32.96
N TYR A 331 -5.38 -0.06 32.08
CA TYR A 331 -6.79 -0.17 32.46
C TYR A 331 -7.39 -1.51 32.03
N ARG A 332 -7.57 -2.35 33.06
CA ARG A 332 -8.51 -3.46 33.22
C ARG A 332 -8.94 -4.19 31.95
N PHE A 333 -8.41 -5.40 31.84
CA PHE A 333 -8.97 -6.54 31.13
C PHE A 333 -10.50 -6.59 31.26
N ILE A 334 -11.21 -6.32 30.17
CA ILE A 334 -12.61 -6.73 30.00
C ILE A 334 -12.66 -7.76 28.86
N GLY A 335 -12.98 -8.99 29.25
CA GLY A 335 -13.91 -9.87 28.53
C GLY A 335 -13.51 -10.42 27.17
N PHE A 336 -12.98 -11.65 27.19
CA PHE A 336 -13.24 -12.76 26.26
C PHE A 336 -14.30 -12.52 25.14
N LEU A 337 -13.90 -11.95 24.00
CA LEU A 337 -14.26 -12.36 22.63
C LEU A 337 -13.44 -11.58 21.58
N LYS A 338 -12.13 -11.36 21.80
CA LYS A 338 -11.30 -10.71 20.78
C LYS A 338 -10.94 -11.74 19.72
N SER A 339 -11.76 -11.85 18.69
CA SER A 339 -11.31 -12.34 17.39
C SER A 339 -9.95 -11.67 17.09
N PHE A 340 -8.93 -12.47 16.79
CA PHE A 340 -7.61 -12.00 16.41
C PHE A 340 -7.76 -11.17 15.13
N PHE A 341 -8.01 -9.87 15.26
CA PHE A 341 -8.04 -8.93 14.16
C PHE A 341 -6.67 -8.25 14.03
N PHE A 342 -6.32 -7.89 12.81
CA PHE A 342 -5.15 -7.07 12.53
C PHE A 342 -5.67 -5.66 12.26
N SER A 343 -5.37 -4.73 13.15
CA SER A 343 -5.77 -3.33 12.98
C SER A 343 -4.71 -2.62 12.17
N ARG A 344 -5.12 -1.86 11.16
CA ARG A 344 -4.23 -0.92 10.49
C ARG A 344 -4.31 0.43 11.19
N SER A 345 -3.16 1.06 11.33
CA SER A 345 -2.96 2.33 12.03
C SER A 345 -2.08 3.22 11.16
N VAL A 346 -2.31 4.53 11.16
CA VAL A 346 -1.45 5.47 10.41
C VAL A 346 -0.67 6.30 11.41
N TYR A 347 0.64 6.35 11.21
CA TYR A 347 1.55 7.21 11.95
C TYR A 347 2.07 8.30 11.04
N SER A 348 2.34 9.47 11.62
CA SER A 348 2.91 10.61 10.92
C SER A 348 4.03 11.25 11.73
N VAL A 349 4.98 11.86 11.02
CA VAL A 349 6.17 12.50 11.59
C VAL A 349 6.71 13.54 10.62
N GLY A 350 7.42 14.54 11.13
CA GLY A 350 8.02 15.63 10.35
C GLY A 350 7.27 16.94 10.55
N CYS A 351 7.12 17.73 9.48
CA CYS A 351 6.55 19.07 9.56
C CYS A 351 5.03 19.06 9.73
N GLY A 352 4.51 19.81 10.71
CA GLY A 352 3.10 19.96 11.04
C GLY A 352 2.38 21.11 10.34
N LEU A 353 3.09 21.94 9.56
CA LEU A 353 2.56 23.17 9.00
C LEU A 353 1.29 22.92 8.16
N GLY A 354 0.22 23.65 8.48
CA GLY A 354 -1.12 23.51 7.89
C GLY A 354 -1.88 22.25 8.26
N GLY A 355 -1.43 21.50 9.26
CA GLY A 355 -2.18 20.36 9.82
C GLY A 355 -1.96 19.03 9.10
N LYS A 356 -1.00 18.95 8.17
CA LYS A 356 -0.71 17.77 7.33
C LYS A 356 -0.31 16.49 8.08
N LEU A 357 0.01 16.59 9.37
CA LEU A 357 0.23 15.41 10.22
C LEU A 357 -1.07 14.82 10.79
N GLY A 358 -2.22 15.51 10.71
CA GLY A 358 -3.50 14.92 11.06
C GLY A 358 -3.76 14.76 12.58
N HIS A 359 -3.01 15.46 13.43
CA HIS A 359 -3.12 15.37 14.90
C HIS A 359 -4.02 16.44 15.54
N GLY A 360 -4.71 17.25 14.74
CA GLY A 360 -5.50 18.39 15.23
C GLY A 360 -4.66 19.62 15.59
N SER A 361 -3.34 19.58 15.38
CA SER A 361 -2.41 20.69 15.60
C SER A 361 -1.63 21.01 14.32
N ARG A 362 -0.91 22.14 14.35
CA ARG A 362 0.03 22.56 13.28
C ARG A 362 1.50 22.43 13.71
N THR A 363 1.75 21.64 14.75
CA THR A 363 3.07 21.47 15.36
C THR A 363 3.84 20.35 14.69
N ASP A 364 5.15 20.54 14.53
CA ASP A 364 6.02 19.50 14.02
C ASP A 364 6.10 18.33 15.02
N GLU A 365 6.19 17.11 14.48
CA GLU A 365 6.38 15.90 15.26
C GLU A 365 7.78 15.36 15.00
N LYS A 366 8.58 15.26 16.06
CA LYS A 366 9.93 14.71 15.96
C LYS A 366 9.90 13.19 15.92
N HIS A 367 8.94 12.53 16.55
CA HIS A 367 8.84 11.08 16.53
C HIS A 367 7.52 10.66 15.89
N PRO A 368 7.43 9.44 15.32
CA PRO A 368 6.18 8.90 14.81
C PRO A 368 5.08 8.98 15.85
N ARG A 369 3.98 9.64 15.49
CA ARG A 369 2.79 9.75 16.32
C ARG A 369 1.60 9.14 15.61
N LEU A 370 0.80 8.40 16.37
CA LEU A 370 -0.41 7.76 15.87
C LEU A 370 -1.49 8.81 15.55
N ILE A 371 -2.13 8.69 14.40
CA ILE A 371 -3.31 9.47 14.03
C ILE A 371 -4.56 8.79 14.63
N GLU A 372 -5.03 9.32 15.75
CA GLU A 372 -6.17 8.77 16.52
C GLU A 372 -7.53 8.93 15.83
N GLN A 373 -7.65 9.89 14.90
CA GLN A 373 -8.92 10.25 14.26
C GLN A 373 -9.59 9.07 13.55
N TYR A 374 -8.83 8.12 13.00
CA TYR A 374 -9.40 6.95 12.32
C TYR A 374 -10.21 6.05 13.25
N ARG A 375 -9.86 5.98 14.54
CA ARG A 375 -10.64 5.24 15.54
C ARG A 375 -11.98 5.92 15.79
N LEU A 376 -11.99 7.25 15.86
CA LEU A 376 -13.21 8.04 16.05
C LEU A 376 -14.16 7.93 14.84
N LEU A 377 -13.59 7.87 13.63
CA LEU A 377 -14.35 7.69 12.38
C LEU A 377 -14.75 6.23 12.10
N ASN A 378 -14.31 5.28 12.93
CA ASN A 378 -14.47 3.84 12.73
C ASN A 378 -14.00 3.40 11.32
N LEU A 379 -12.81 3.86 10.93
CA LEU A 379 -12.19 3.57 9.64
C LEU A 379 -10.99 2.65 9.82
N GLN A 380 -10.81 1.70 8.89
CA GLN A 380 -9.60 0.87 8.79
C GLN A 380 -8.76 1.35 7.61
N PRO A 381 -7.67 2.11 7.82
CA PRO A 381 -6.81 2.60 6.74
C PRO A 381 -6.20 1.46 5.92
N MET A 382 -6.22 1.54 4.60
CA MET A 382 -5.69 0.51 3.70
C MET A 382 -4.57 1.02 2.79
N VAL A 383 -4.64 2.27 2.34
CA VAL A 383 -3.63 2.90 1.49
C VAL A 383 -3.40 4.32 1.98
N VAL A 384 -2.15 4.74 2.09
CA VAL A 384 -1.75 6.13 2.41
C VAL A 384 -1.15 6.82 1.18
N ALA A 385 -1.41 8.11 1.03
CA ALA A 385 -0.71 8.99 0.10
C ALA A 385 -0.34 10.31 0.80
N ALA A 386 0.84 10.82 0.50
CA ALA A 386 1.38 12.05 1.08
C ALA A 386 1.81 12.98 -0.05
N GLY A 387 1.07 14.07 -0.24
CA GLY A 387 1.36 15.12 -1.21
C GLY A 387 2.28 16.18 -0.61
N ALA A 388 2.51 17.26 -1.34
CA ALA A 388 3.40 18.31 -0.86
C ALA A 388 2.84 18.97 0.41
N TRP A 389 1.54 19.23 0.41
CA TRP A 389 0.86 20.00 1.46
C TRP A 389 -0.27 19.25 2.18
N HIS A 390 -0.80 18.19 1.60
CA HIS A 390 -1.91 17.43 2.13
C HIS A 390 -1.68 15.94 2.00
N ALA A 391 -2.47 15.18 2.73
CA ALA A 391 -2.41 13.73 2.79
C ALA A 391 -3.79 13.13 2.55
N ALA A 392 -3.79 11.87 2.13
CA ALA A 392 -5.00 11.13 1.90
C ALA A 392 -4.88 9.66 2.33
N VAL A 393 -6.01 9.07 2.68
CA VAL A 393 -6.15 7.65 3.02
C VAL A 393 -7.38 7.06 2.36
N VAL A 394 -7.22 5.86 1.80
CA VAL A 394 -8.35 4.98 1.45
C VAL A 394 -8.54 3.98 2.58
N ALA A 395 -9.77 3.85 3.08
CA ALA A 395 -10.13 2.85 4.09
C ALA A 395 -10.68 1.56 3.47
N ARG A 396 -10.78 0.50 4.27
CA ARG A 396 -11.23 -0.83 3.84
C ARG A 396 -12.65 -0.87 3.29
N ASP A 397 -13.52 0.03 3.76
CA ASP A 397 -14.88 0.18 3.28
C ASP A 397 -14.96 1.02 1.99
N GLY A 398 -13.83 1.52 1.48
CA GLY A 398 -13.74 2.34 0.29
C GLY A 398 -13.89 3.84 0.55
N ARG A 399 -14.13 4.28 1.80
CA ARG A 399 -14.16 5.72 2.13
C ARG A 399 -12.78 6.34 1.98
N VAL A 400 -12.76 7.59 1.53
CA VAL A 400 -11.55 8.40 1.39
C VAL A 400 -11.55 9.49 2.46
N CYS A 401 -10.42 9.63 3.15
CA CYS A 401 -10.15 10.78 4.01
C CYS A 401 -9.01 11.62 3.45
N THR A 402 -9.13 12.93 3.60
CA THR A 402 -8.12 13.93 3.21
C THR A 402 -7.91 14.90 4.35
N TRP A 403 -6.69 15.43 4.49
CA TRP A 403 -6.35 16.48 5.47
C TRP A 403 -5.06 17.21 5.11
N GLY A 404 -4.81 18.35 5.75
CA GLY A 404 -3.69 19.24 5.49
C GLY A 404 -4.17 20.58 4.94
N TRP A 405 -3.40 21.15 4.02
CA TRP A 405 -3.76 22.42 3.38
C TRP A 405 -4.96 22.24 2.46
N GLY A 406 -5.91 23.18 2.50
CA GLY A 406 -7.13 23.14 1.67
C GLY A 406 -7.05 23.89 0.35
N ARG A 407 -5.97 24.64 0.10
CA ARG A 407 -5.87 25.59 -1.01
C ARG A 407 -6.19 24.93 -2.36
N TYR A 408 -6.90 25.67 -3.21
CA TYR A 408 -7.36 25.19 -4.52
C TYR A 408 -8.29 23.96 -4.47
N GLY A 409 -8.80 23.61 -3.28
CA GLY A 409 -9.73 22.50 -3.10
C GLY A 409 -9.09 21.11 -3.18
N CYS A 410 -7.77 20.99 -2.95
CA CYS A 410 -7.05 19.71 -3.05
C CYS A 410 -7.52 18.64 -2.04
N LEU A 411 -8.34 19.01 -1.06
CA LEU A 411 -9.00 18.10 -0.12
C LEU A 411 -10.38 17.62 -0.59
N GLY A 412 -11.00 18.25 -1.59
CA GLY A 412 -12.26 17.75 -2.16
C GLY A 412 -13.50 17.93 -1.28
N HIS A 413 -13.45 18.80 -0.26
CA HIS A 413 -14.56 19.05 0.66
C HIS A 413 -15.55 20.13 0.16
N GLY A 414 -15.42 20.58 -1.08
CA GLY A 414 -16.26 21.63 -1.66
C GLY A 414 -15.85 23.05 -1.25
N ASN A 415 -14.70 23.20 -0.60
CA ASN A 415 -14.15 24.47 -0.14
C ASN A 415 -12.61 24.43 -0.18
N GLU A 416 -11.96 25.52 0.23
CA GLU A 416 -10.49 25.62 0.31
C GLU A 416 -9.95 25.61 1.75
N GLU A 417 -10.74 25.11 2.71
CA GLU A 417 -10.39 25.13 4.12
C GLU A 417 -9.35 24.06 4.47
N CYS A 418 -8.41 24.42 5.36
CA CYS A 418 -7.42 23.44 5.85
C CYS A 418 -8.05 22.54 6.91
N GLU A 419 -7.73 21.25 6.87
CA GLU A 419 -8.20 20.26 7.82
C GLU A 419 -7.01 19.72 8.63
N SER A 420 -7.04 19.86 9.95
CA SER A 420 -5.93 19.42 10.81
C SER A 420 -6.04 17.98 11.28
N VAL A 421 -7.13 17.29 10.92
CA VAL A 421 -7.38 15.88 11.17
C VAL A 421 -7.99 15.24 9.91
N PRO A 422 -7.81 13.92 9.69
CA PRO A 422 -8.49 13.21 8.61
C PRO A 422 -10.00 13.48 8.59
N LYS A 423 -10.50 13.99 7.47
CA LYS A 423 -11.92 14.23 7.23
C LYS A 423 -12.40 13.43 6.03
N VAL A 424 -13.57 12.81 6.16
CA VAL A 424 -14.18 12.02 5.08
C VAL A 424 -14.60 12.94 3.93
N VAL A 425 -14.28 12.53 2.70
CA VAL A 425 -14.72 13.23 1.49
C VAL A 425 -16.13 12.76 1.14
N GLU A 426 -17.16 13.43 1.67
CA GLU A 426 -18.57 13.01 1.57
C GLU A 426 -19.08 12.92 0.12
N ALA A 427 -18.52 13.72 -0.79
CA ALA A 427 -18.83 13.66 -2.21
C ALA A 427 -18.50 12.30 -2.86
N LEU A 428 -17.60 11.51 -2.25
CA LEU A 428 -17.22 10.16 -2.69
C LEU A 428 -17.96 9.06 -1.92
N SER A 429 -18.99 9.36 -1.13
CA SER A 429 -19.73 8.38 -0.31
C SER A 429 -20.32 7.20 -1.10
N LYS A 430 -20.57 7.37 -2.40
CA LYS A 430 -21.07 6.33 -3.31
C LYS A 430 -19.97 5.65 -4.14
N VAL A 431 -18.71 6.04 -3.94
CA VAL A 431 -17.55 5.53 -4.67
C VAL A 431 -16.77 4.61 -3.75
N LYS A 432 -16.60 3.35 -4.15
CA LYS A 432 -15.73 2.42 -3.42
C LYS A 432 -14.29 2.60 -3.90
N ALA A 433 -13.53 3.45 -3.22
CA ALA A 433 -12.14 3.73 -3.57
C ALA A 433 -11.22 2.54 -3.24
N VAL A 434 -10.19 2.34 -4.06
CA VAL A 434 -9.15 1.31 -3.87
C VAL A 434 -7.74 1.88 -3.89
N HIS A 435 -7.53 3.05 -4.48
CA HIS A 435 -6.23 3.73 -4.53
C HIS A 435 -6.42 5.25 -4.48
N VAL A 436 -5.42 5.93 -3.93
CA VAL A 436 -5.37 7.40 -3.85
C VAL A 436 -3.95 7.87 -4.13
N ALA A 437 -3.83 9.01 -4.79
CA ALA A 437 -2.55 9.64 -5.08
C ALA A 437 -2.68 11.16 -4.88
N THR A 438 -1.68 11.77 -4.26
CA THR A 438 -1.65 13.19 -3.90
C THR A 438 -0.38 13.83 -4.46
N GLY A 439 -0.53 14.94 -5.18
CA GLY A 439 0.55 15.74 -5.73
C GLY A 439 0.81 17.00 -4.89
N ASP A 440 1.09 18.11 -5.55
CA ASP A 440 1.27 19.42 -4.89
C ASP A 440 -0.06 19.92 -4.29
N TYR A 441 -0.98 20.31 -5.17
CA TYR A 441 -2.34 20.75 -4.83
C TYR A 441 -3.40 19.95 -5.59
N THR A 442 -3.11 18.69 -5.91
CA THR A 442 -4.00 17.83 -6.68
C THR A 442 -4.14 16.47 -6.01
N THR A 443 -5.33 15.89 -6.12
CA THR A 443 -5.65 14.57 -5.58
C THR A 443 -6.39 13.76 -6.62
N PHE A 444 -6.00 12.49 -6.74
CA PHE A 444 -6.67 11.50 -7.56
C PHE A 444 -7.17 10.35 -6.68
N VAL A 445 -8.40 9.92 -6.94
CA VAL A 445 -9.02 8.75 -6.31
C VAL A 445 -9.42 7.77 -7.40
N LEU A 446 -9.00 6.52 -7.24
CA LEU A 446 -9.35 5.42 -8.13
C LEU A 446 -10.37 4.51 -7.44
N SER A 447 -11.47 4.22 -8.12
CA SER A 447 -12.51 3.30 -7.67
C SER A 447 -12.21 1.83 -8.01
N GLU A 448 -12.91 0.90 -7.38
CA GLU A 448 -12.83 -0.54 -7.67
C GLU A 448 -13.21 -0.88 -9.12
N ASP A 449 -14.07 -0.07 -9.74
CA ASP A 449 -14.54 -0.24 -11.14
C ASP A 449 -13.55 0.33 -12.17
N GLY A 450 -12.48 1.02 -11.72
CA GLY A 450 -11.52 1.69 -12.59
C GLY A 450 -11.87 3.13 -12.96
N ASP A 451 -12.99 3.66 -12.46
CA ASP A 451 -13.31 5.09 -12.59
C ASP A 451 -12.33 5.93 -11.77
N VAL A 452 -11.84 7.01 -12.36
CA VAL A 452 -10.85 7.94 -11.79
C VAL A 452 -11.53 9.28 -11.50
N TYR A 453 -11.39 9.76 -10.27
CA TYR A 453 -11.86 11.06 -9.82
C TYR A 453 -10.68 11.95 -9.48
N SER A 454 -10.78 13.24 -9.78
CA SER A 454 -9.74 14.22 -9.44
C SER A 454 -10.32 15.52 -8.92
N PHE A 455 -9.52 16.22 -8.12
CA PHE A 455 -9.85 17.50 -7.51
C PHE A 455 -8.57 18.24 -7.09
N GLY A 456 -8.67 19.57 -6.96
CA GLY A 456 -7.55 20.45 -6.65
C GLY A 456 -7.30 21.53 -7.69
N CYS A 457 -6.04 21.96 -7.80
CA CYS A 457 -5.61 23.05 -8.66
C CYS A 457 -5.85 22.79 -10.15
N GLY A 458 -6.61 23.67 -10.80
CA GLY A 458 -6.92 23.61 -12.23
C GLY A 458 -5.89 24.31 -13.12
N GLU A 459 -4.90 25.00 -12.55
CA GLU A 459 -3.91 25.77 -13.31
C GLU A 459 -2.99 24.92 -14.20
N SER A 460 -2.95 23.60 -13.97
CA SER A 460 -2.24 22.66 -14.84
C SER A 460 -3.24 21.68 -15.48
N ALA A 461 -2.96 21.28 -16.72
CA ALA A 461 -3.66 20.19 -17.41
C ALA A 461 -3.59 18.82 -16.70
N SER A 462 -3.05 18.76 -15.47
CA SER A 462 -2.75 17.56 -14.69
C SER A 462 -3.97 16.90 -14.06
N LEU A 463 -5.14 17.54 -14.03
CA LEU A 463 -6.41 16.94 -13.54
C LEU A 463 -7.14 16.10 -14.61
N GLY A 464 -6.86 16.31 -15.90
CA GLY A 464 -7.47 15.52 -16.99
C GLY A 464 -8.92 15.89 -17.33
N HIS A 465 -9.45 17.01 -16.81
CA HIS A 465 -10.77 17.55 -17.19
C HIS A 465 -10.67 18.44 -18.42
N ASN A 466 -11.63 18.31 -19.35
CA ASN A 466 -11.74 19.17 -20.54
C ASN A 466 -12.95 20.09 -20.39
N THR A 467 -12.73 21.40 -20.30
CA THR A 467 -13.80 22.42 -20.23
C THR A 467 -14.25 22.92 -21.61
N ALA A 468 -13.74 22.37 -22.71
CA ALA A 468 -14.00 22.92 -24.05
C ALA A 468 -15.43 22.70 -24.61
N ALA A 469 -16.29 21.94 -23.92
CA ALA A 469 -17.66 21.66 -24.39
C ALA A 469 -18.74 22.60 -23.81
N GLU A 470 -18.43 23.42 -22.81
CA GLU A 470 -19.37 24.39 -22.24
C GLU A 470 -18.77 25.80 -22.38
N GLY A 471 -19.44 26.63 -23.19
CA GLY A 471 -18.95 27.96 -23.56
C GLY A 471 -18.51 28.80 -22.36
N GLN A 472 -17.41 29.54 -22.54
CA GLN A 472 -16.94 30.59 -21.62
C GLN A 472 -16.60 30.15 -20.18
N GLY A 473 -16.31 28.88 -19.93
CA GLY A 473 -15.69 28.42 -18.68
C GLY A 473 -14.18 28.70 -18.63
N ASN A 474 -13.67 29.19 -17.49
CA ASN A 474 -12.23 29.36 -17.27
C ASN A 474 -11.54 27.98 -17.31
N ARG A 475 -10.61 27.78 -18.25
CA ARG A 475 -9.91 26.49 -18.48
C ARG A 475 -9.09 26.02 -17.28
N HIS A 476 -8.80 26.93 -16.35
CA HIS A 476 -7.97 26.71 -15.17
C HIS A 476 -8.74 26.78 -13.85
N ALA A 477 -10.06 26.56 -13.87
CA ALA A 477 -10.86 26.59 -12.66
C ALA A 477 -10.48 25.43 -11.73
N ASN A 478 -10.31 25.75 -10.44
CA ASN A 478 -10.07 24.74 -9.40
C ASN A 478 -11.28 23.83 -9.24
N VAL A 479 -11.02 22.54 -9.03
CA VAL A 479 -12.04 21.52 -8.81
C VAL A 479 -12.13 21.27 -7.31
N LEU A 480 -13.09 21.91 -6.64
CA LEU A 480 -13.19 21.89 -5.17
C LEU A 480 -13.86 20.62 -4.62
N SER A 481 -14.55 19.87 -5.46
CA SER A 481 -15.19 18.59 -5.13
C SER A 481 -14.80 17.55 -6.16
N PRO A 482 -14.59 16.27 -5.77
CA PRO A 482 -14.18 15.21 -6.68
C PRO A 482 -15.04 15.12 -7.93
N GLU A 483 -14.41 15.27 -9.09
CA GLU A 483 -15.06 15.15 -10.40
C GLU A 483 -14.51 13.93 -11.15
N LEU A 484 -15.39 13.23 -11.86
CA LEU A 484 -15.00 12.09 -12.71
C LEU A 484 -14.18 12.56 -13.91
N VAL A 485 -13.01 11.95 -14.11
CA VAL A 485 -12.14 12.18 -15.27
C VAL A 485 -12.71 11.46 -16.49
N LYS A 486 -13.66 12.12 -17.18
CA LYS A 486 -14.40 11.55 -18.32
C LYS A 486 -13.49 11.07 -19.45
N SER A 487 -12.35 11.74 -19.66
CA SER A 487 -11.36 11.39 -20.69
C SER A 487 -10.75 10.00 -20.45
N LEU A 488 -10.43 9.65 -19.20
CA LEU A 488 -9.96 8.30 -18.84
C LEU A 488 -11.06 7.25 -18.94
N LYS A 489 -12.31 7.60 -18.63
CA LYS A 489 -13.45 6.67 -18.78
C LYS A 489 -13.70 6.27 -20.25
N GLN A 490 -13.36 7.14 -21.20
CA GLN A 490 -13.48 6.86 -22.64
C GLN A 490 -12.47 5.83 -23.14
N VAL A 491 -11.39 5.58 -22.39
CA VAL A 491 -10.37 4.56 -22.74
C VAL A 491 -10.95 3.14 -22.74
N LYS A 492 -12.10 2.91 -22.09
CA LYS A 492 -12.79 1.60 -21.99
C LYS A 492 -11.91 0.48 -21.43
N GLU A 493 -10.94 0.83 -20.60
CA GLU A 493 -10.10 -0.11 -19.88
C GLU A 493 -10.04 0.27 -18.40
N LYS A 494 -9.89 -0.75 -17.56
CA LYS A 494 -9.83 -0.56 -16.12
C LYS A 494 -8.49 0.07 -15.74
N VAL A 495 -8.52 1.29 -15.23
CA VAL A 495 -7.34 1.91 -14.61
C VAL A 495 -7.05 1.22 -13.28
N VAL A 496 -5.78 0.88 -13.03
CA VAL A 496 -5.33 0.15 -11.84
C VAL A 496 -4.29 0.90 -11.01
N GLN A 497 -3.73 1.98 -11.55
CA GLN A 497 -2.80 2.85 -10.83
C GLN A 497 -2.85 4.26 -11.42
N ILE A 498 -2.86 5.25 -10.52
CA ILE A 498 -2.57 6.65 -10.83
C ILE A 498 -1.27 7.04 -10.13
N SER A 499 -0.36 7.68 -10.86
CA SER A 499 0.84 8.31 -10.34
C SER A 499 0.93 9.74 -10.85
N LEU A 500 1.25 10.69 -9.98
CA LEU A 500 1.36 12.10 -10.32
C LEU A 500 2.58 12.72 -9.66
N THR A 501 3.09 13.79 -10.28
CA THR A 501 4.20 14.55 -9.74
C THR A 501 3.88 15.13 -8.36
N ASN A 502 4.73 14.81 -7.38
CA ASN A 502 4.68 15.35 -6.03
C ASN A 502 5.83 16.34 -5.82
N SER A 503 5.70 17.55 -6.37
CA SER A 503 6.69 18.62 -6.24
C SER A 503 6.05 19.99 -6.44
N ILE A 504 6.61 21.00 -5.76
CA ILE A 504 6.14 22.39 -5.80
C ILE A 504 6.90 23.24 -6.84
N HIS A 505 7.96 22.68 -7.43
CA HIS A 505 8.91 23.40 -8.30
C HIS A 505 8.82 22.98 -9.76
N TRP A 506 8.07 21.91 -10.05
CA TRP A 506 8.00 21.30 -11.37
C TRP A 506 6.56 21.27 -11.85
N ASN A 507 6.38 21.51 -13.15
CA ASN A 507 5.09 21.34 -13.78
C ASN A 507 4.64 19.89 -13.65
N ALA A 508 3.43 19.69 -13.11
CA ALA A 508 2.93 18.38 -12.77
C ALA A 508 2.47 17.60 -14.01
N HIS A 509 2.78 16.31 -14.04
CA HIS A 509 2.20 15.37 -14.97
C HIS A 509 1.66 14.14 -14.23
N THR A 510 0.82 13.40 -14.91
CA THR A 510 0.06 12.29 -14.36
C THR A 510 0.08 11.11 -15.32
N PHE A 511 0.28 9.93 -14.76
CA PHE A 511 0.15 8.65 -15.42
C PHE A 511 -1.10 7.90 -14.94
N ALA A 512 -1.79 7.28 -15.90
CA ALA A 512 -2.81 6.27 -15.65
C ALA A 512 -2.37 4.94 -16.29
N LEU A 513 -2.16 3.92 -15.45
CA LEU A 513 -1.83 2.57 -15.89
C LEU A 513 -3.08 1.71 -15.84
N THR A 514 -3.34 0.97 -16.92
CA THR A 514 -4.47 0.06 -17.05
C THR A 514 -4.13 -1.38 -16.62
N GLU A 515 -5.16 -2.19 -16.41
CA GLU A 515 -5.01 -3.61 -16.09
C GLU A 515 -4.32 -4.42 -17.19
N SER A 516 -4.40 -3.95 -18.45
CA SER A 516 -3.78 -4.56 -19.64
C SER A 516 -2.32 -4.12 -19.86
N GLY A 517 -1.72 -3.41 -18.90
CA GLY A 517 -0.37 -2.88 -19.03
C GLY A 517 -0.24 -1.61 -19.87
N LYS A 518 -1.31 -1.07 -20.46
CA LYS A 518 -1.22 0.20 -21.22
C LYS A 518 -1.05 1.39 -20.30
N LEU A 519 -0.09 2.24 -20.64
CA LEU A 519 0.25 3.47 -19.91
C LEU A 519 -0.25 4.70 -20.65
N TYR A 520 -0.97 5.57 -19.95
CA TYR A 520 -1.47 6.84 -20.44
C TYR A 520 -0.85 8.01 -19.67
N ALA A 521 -0.52 9.10 -20.36
CA ALA A 521 0.10 10.30 -19.78
C ALA A 521 -0.67 11.58 -20.13
N PHE A 522 -0.73 12.52 -19.19
CA PHE A 522 -1.29 13.87 -19.36
C PHE A 522 -0.69 14.84 -18.34
N GLY A 523 -0.92 16.14 -18.52
CA GLY A 523 -0.27 17.23 -17.78
C GLY A 523 0.91 17.82 -18.55
N ALA A 524 1.91 18.33 -17.84
CA ALA A 524 3.06 18.99 -18.45
C ALA A 524 4.00 18.03 -19.19
N GLY A 525 4.53 18.46 -20.33
CA GLY A 525 5.45 17.68 -21.18
C GLY A 525 6.58 18.50 -21.79
N ASP A 526 6.86 19.67 -21.23
CA ASP A 526 7.89 20.63 -21.64
C ASP A 526 9.33 20.08 -21.57
N LYS A 527 9.53 18.93 -20.93
CA LYS A 527 10.81 18.23 -20.77
C LYS A 527 10.81 16.82 -21.34
N GLY A 528 9.77 16.41 -22.07
CA GLY A 528 9.61 15.04 -22.54
C GLY A 528 9.11 14.06 -21.48
N GLN A 529 8.73 14.52 -20.29
CA GLN A 529 8.28 13.69 -19.16
C GLN A 529 6.98 12.92 -19.41
N LEU A 530 6.24 13.24 -20.48
CA LEU A 530 5.07 12.46 -20.90
C LEU A 530 5.45 11.24 -21.75
N GLY A 531 6.67 11.17 -22.28
CA GLY A 531 7.12 10.08 -23.16
C GLY A 531 6.44 10.07 -24.54
N VAL A 532 5.80 11.18 -24.90
CA VAL A 532 5.11 11.41 -26.17
C VAL A 532 5.51 12.77 -26.72
N GLU A 533 5.67 12.86 -28.04
CA GLU A 533 6.02 14.12 -28.70
C GLU A 533 4.82 15.08 -28.66
N LEU A 534 5.06 16.30 -28.14
CA LEU A 534 4.10 17.38 -28.19
C LEU A 534 4.16 18.09 -29.56
N MET A 535 3.01 18.62 -30.01
CA MET A 535 2.99 19.47 -31.20
C MET A 535 3.76 20.78 -30.95
N ASN A 536 4.36 21.34 -31.99
CA ASN A 536 5.08 22.62 -31.90
C ASN A 536 4.21 23.68 -31.18
N ASN A 537 4.76 24.30 -30.13
CA ASN A 537 4.15 25.29 -29.22
C ASN A 537 3.24 24.78 -28.09
N GLN A 538 3.06 23.47 -27.91
CA GLN A 538 2.39 22.92 -26.72
C GLN A 538 3.41 22.57 -25.63
N THR A 539 3.12 22.97 -24.38
CA THR A 539 3.92 22.63 -23.19
C THR A 539 3.22 21.63 -22.27
N GLU A 540 1.93 21.38 -22.51
CA GLU A 540 1.09 20.49 -21.70
C GLU A 540 0.04 19.78 -22.56
N ARG A 541 -0.51 18.69 -22.02
CA ARG A 541 -1.55 17.88 -22.66
C ARG A 541 -2.67 17.59 -21.67
N ILE A 542 -3.89 17.99 -22.00
CA ILE A 542 -5.07 17.77 -21.14
C ILE A 542 -5.61 16.35 -21.28
N ASN A 543 -5.62 15.82 -22.51
CA ASN A 543 -6.18 14.51 -22.77
C ASN A 543 -5.13 13.42 -22.60
N PRO A 544 -5.42 12.34 -21.85
CA PRO A 544 -4.54 11.19 -21.70
C PRO A 544 -4.11 10.63 -23.06
N GLU A 545 -2.80 10.53 -23.27
CA GLU A 545 -2.20 9.89 -24.44
C GLU A 545 -1.57 8.56 -24.08
N ARG A 546 -1.77 7.55 -24.91
CA ARG A 546 -1.07 6.28 -24.74
C ARG A 546 0.40 6.45 -25.09
N ILE A 547 1.27 6.04 -24.17
CA ILE A 547 2.72 5.95 -24.40
C ILE A 547 3.02 4.63 -25.13
N ASP A 548 3.92 4.70 -26.11
CA ASP A 548 4.41 3.51 -26.82
C ASP A 548 5.49 2.80 -26.00
N ILE A 549 5.04 2.03 -25.00
CA ILE A 549 5.87 1.19 -24.15
C ILE A 549 5.11 -0.09 -23.81
N ASP A 550 5.82 -1.22 -23.86
CA ASP A 550 5.31 -2.50 -23.39
C ASP A 550 5.70 -2.71 -21.93
N LEU A 551 4.70 -2.89 -21.07
CA LEU A 551 4.90 -3.01 -19.63
C LEU A 551 4.61 -4.42 -19.11
N GLU A 552 4.14 -5.34 -19.95
CA GLU A 552 3.86 -6.72 -19.55
C GLU A 552 5.08 -7.63 -19.54
#